data_AF-A0A820XRF1-F1
#
_entry.id   AF-A0A820XRF1-F1
#
_cell.length_a   1.000
_cell.length_b   1.000
_cell.length_c   1.000
_cell.angle_alpha   90.00
_cell.angle_beta   90.00
_cell.angle_gamma   90.00
#
_symmetry.space_group_name_H-M   'P 1'
#
loop_
_entity.id
_entity.type
_entity.pdbx_description
1 polymer ?
#
loop_
_entity_poly.entity_id
_entity_poly.type
_entity_poly.pdbx_seq_one_letter_code
_entity_poly.pdbx_strand_id
1 'polypeptide(L)' 'MVDVGGQRSERRKWIHCFENVTSIMFLAALSEYDQVLVESDNENRMEESKALFRT' A
#
# COMPACT_ATOMS: atom_id res chain seq x y z
N MET A 1 16.35 -7.43 -0.91
CA MET A 1 15.12 -6.64 -1.14
C MET A 1 13.96 -7.53 -0.72
N VAL A 2 13.12 -7.05 0.21
CA VAL A 2 11.94 -7.80 0.68
C VAL A 2 10.73 -7.12 0.06
N ASP A 3 9.88 -7.91 -0.61
CA ASP A 3 8.60 -7.44 -1.14
C ASP A 3 7.50 -7.80 -0.14
N VAL A 4 6.67 -6.82 0.20
CA VAL A 4 5.62 -6.95 1.20
C VAL A 4 4.29 -6.68 0.50
N GLY A 5 3.38 -7.65 0.56
CA GLY A 5 2.09 -7.57 -0.11
C GLY A 5 1.31 -6.29 0.25
N GLY A 6 0.89 -5.54 -0.77
CA GLY A 6 0.17 -4.26 -0.64
C GLY A 6 -1.33 -4.39 -0.31
N GLN A 7 -1.89 -5.58 -0.49
CA GLN A 7 -3.32 -5.87 -0.25
C GLN A 7 -3.69 -5.62 1.20
N ARG A 8 -4.92 -5.12 1.43
CA ARG A 8 -5.38 -4.72 2.78
C ARG A 8 -5.26 -5.84 3.83
N SER A 9 -5.55 -7.07 3.43
CA SER A 9 -5.44 -8.28 4.28
C SER A 9 -4.01 -8.54 4.77
N GLU A 10 -3.00 -8.22 3.95
CA GLU A 10 -1.60 -8.51 4.22
C GLU A 10 -0.91 -7.41 5.04
N ARG A 11 -1.51 -6.22 5.16
CA ARG A 11 -0.90 -5.06 5.84
C ARG A 11 -0.60 -5.29 7.32
N ARG A 12 -1.34 -6.18 8.00
CA ARG A 12 -1.05 -6.55 9.40
C ARG A 12 0.35 -7.16 9.57
N LYS A 13 0.93 -7.73 8.51
CA LYS A 13 2.25 -8.36 8.53
C LYS A 13 3.39 -7.35 8.33
N TRP A 14 3.10 -6.13 7.88
CA TRP A 14 4.12 -5.12 7.55
C TRP A 14 5.04 -4.79 8.73
N ILE A 15 4.48 -4.78 9.95
CA ILE A 15 5.25 -4.49 11.17
C ILE A 15 6.44 -5.43 11.36
N HIS A 16 6.33 -6.69 10.92
CA HIS A 16 7.40 -7.67 11.02
C HIS A 16 8.48 -7.49 9.95
N CYS A 17 8.21 -6.70 8.91
CA CYS A 17 9.14 -6.44 7.82
C CYS A 17 9.99 -5.18 8.04
N PHE A 18 9.71 -4.39 9.09
CA PHE A 18 10.41 -3.14 9.38
C PHE A 18 11.57 -3.26 10.38
N GLU A 19 11.93 -4.46 10.81
CA GLU A 19 13.11 -4.66 11.66
C GLU A 19 14.40 -4.62 10.83
N ASN A 20 15.36 -3.79 11.27
CA ASN A 20 16.71 -3.67 10.68
C ASN A 20 16.75 -3.28 9.19
N VAL A 21 15.82 -2.44 8.72
CA VAL A 21 15.83 -1.92 7.34
C VAL A 21 16.57 -0.58 7.24
N THR A 22 17.35 -0.41 6.17
CA THR A 22 18.05 0.87 5.89
C THR A 22 17.11 1.93 5.30
N SER A 23 16.19 1.51 4.44
CA SER A 23 15.27 2.39 3.71
C SER A 23 13.98 1.64 3.36
N ILE A 24 12.89 2.39 3.20
CA ILE A 24 11.61 1.89 2.70
C ILE A 24 11.35 2.50 1.32
N MET A 25 10.96 1.67 0.35
CA MET A 25 10.49 2.12 -0.96
C MET A 25 8.97 1.94 -1.01
N PHE A 26 8.24 3.05 -0.99
CA PHE A 26 6.78 3.04 -1.19
C PHE A 26 6.46 3.17 -2.68
N LEU A 27 5.67 2.25 -3.21
CA LEU A 27 5.26 2.24 -4.61
C LEU A 27 3.79 2.60 -4.73
N ALA A 28 3.47 3.56 -5.59
CA ALA A 28 2.10 3.95 -5.91
C ALA A 28 1.93 4.01 -7.44
N ALA A 29 0.81 3.50 -7.94
CA ALA A 29 0.51 3.50 -9.36
C ALA A 29 -0.27 4.77 -9.73
N LEU A 30 0.34 5.63 -10.54
CA LEU A 30 -0.28 6.89 -10.98
C LEU A 30 -1.46 6.67 -11.95
N SER A 31 -1.43 5.58 -12.70
CA SER A 31 -2.47 5.22 -13.67
C SER A 31 -3.79 4.77 -13.02
N GLU A 32 -3.84 4.62 -11.70
CA GLU A 32 -5.01 4.10 -10.97
C GLU A 32 -5.89 5.23 -10.39
N TYR A 33 -5.74 6.45 -10.90
CA TYR A 33 -6.48 7.62 -10.44
C TYR A 33 -8.00 7.51 -10.66
N ASP A 34 -8.44 6.71 -11.63
CA ASP A 34 -9.84 6.46 -11.99
C ASP A 34 -10.32 5.05 -11.61
N GLN A 35 -9.51 4.29 -10.88
CA GLN A 35 -9.81 2.91 -10.48
C GLN A 35 -10.25 2.82 -9.02
N VAL A 36 -11.07 1.82 -8.73
CA VAL A 36 -11.52 1.47 -7.37
C VAL A 36 -10.84 0.19 -6.87
N LEU A 37 -10.75 0.03 -5.55
CA LEU A 37 -10.18 -1.18 -4.95
C LEU A 37 -11.03 -2.41 -5.28
N VAL A 38 -10.37 -3.56 -5.46
CA VAL A 38 -11.08 -4.84 -5.64
C VAL A 38 -11.78 -5.25 -4.34
N GLU A 39 -11.21 -4.89 -3.20
CA GLU A 39 -11.78 -5.17 -1.89
C GLU A 39 -12.93 -4.22 -1.51
N SER A 40 -13.14 -3.12 -2.26
CA SER A 40 -14.10 -2.07 -1.92
C SER A 40 -14.38 -1.15 -3.12
N ASP A 41 -15.54 -1.34 -3.76
CA ASP A 41 -15.94 -0.61 -4.97
C ASP A 41 -16.18 0.90 -4.75
N ASN A 42 -16.21 1.35 -3.50
CA ASN A 42 -16.46 2.76 -3.15
C ASN A 42 -15.18 3.53 -2.80
N GLU A 43 -14.01 2.89 -2.89
CA GLU A 43 -12.74 3.50 -2.51
C GLU A 43 -11.79 3.57 -3.72
N ASN A 44 -11.33 4.79 -4.02
CA ASN A 44 -10.39 5.04 -5.10
C ASN A 44 -8.98 4.55 -4.73
N ARG A 45 -8.31 3.88 -5.67
CA ARG A 45 -6.98 3.27 -5.45
C ARG A 45 -5.88 4.31 -5.19
N MET A 46 -5.92 5.45 -5.89
CA MET A 46 -4.96 6.53 -5.68
C MET A 46 -5.16 7.21 -4.32
N GLU A 47 -6.40 7.47 -3.91
CA GLU A 47 -6.69 8.05 -2.59
C GLU A 47 -6.28 7.10 -1.45
N GLU A 48 -6.51 5.80 -1.61
CA GLU A 48 -6.01 4.78 -0.67
C GLU A 48 -4.47 4.81 -0.56
N SER A 49 -3.78 4.92 -1.69
CA SER A 49 -2.31 5.00 -1.73
C SER A 49 -1.80 6.26 -1.02
N LYS A 50 -2.48 7.40 -1.19
CA LYS A 50 -2.16 8.66 -0.48
C LYS A 50 -2.43 8.53 1.03
N ALA A 51 -3.51 7.86 1.42
CA ALA A 51 -3.84 7.63 2.83
C ALA A 51 -2.79 6.75 3.52
N LEU A 52 -2.35 5.68 2.86
CA LEU A 52 -1.27 4.81 3.34
C LEU A 52 0.06 5.54 3.52
N PHE A 53 0.42 6.41 2.59
CA PHE A 53 1.68 7.15 2.66
C PHE A 53 1.70 8.21 3.77
N ARG A 54 0.54 8.76 4.14
CA ARG A 54 0.42 9.80 5.17
C ARG A 54 0.44 9.26 6.61
N THR A 55 0.20 7.97 6.79
CA THR A 55 0.07 7.33 8.10
C THR A 55 1.43 6.89 8.63
#